data_AF-A0A371NSG4-F1
#
_entry.id   AF-A0A371NSG4-F1
#
_cell.length_a   1.000
_cell.length_b   1.000
_cell.length_c   1.000
_cell.angle_alpha   90.00
_cell.angle_beta   90.00
_cell.angle_gamma   90.00
#
_symmetry.space_group_name_H-M   'P 1'
#
loop_
_entity.id
_entity.type
_entity.pdbx_description
1 polymer ?
#
loop_
_entity_poly.entity_id
_entity_poly.type
_entity_poly.pdbx_seq_one_letter_code
_entity_poly.pdbx_strand_id
1 'polypeptide(L)' 'MVLCDGQLVAGMKRSVDARRVVFDIVPHRLLTTREKREIQQAARRYAAHLGVEPEVVYAEP' A
#
# COMPACT_ATOMS: atom_id res chain seq x y z
N MET A 1 1.84 -7.52 3.68
CA MET A 1 0.71 -7.30 4.61
C MET A 1 0.59 -5.82 4.95
N VAL A 2 -0.60 -5.34 5.27
CA VAL A 2 -0.87 -3.94 5.64
C VAL A 2 -1.33 -3.87 7.09
N LEU A 3 -0.61 -3.10 7.91
CA LEU A 3 -0.99 -2.82 9.29
C LEU A 3 -1.32 -1.34 9.49
N CYS A 4 -2.47 -1.07 10.10
CA CYS A 4 -2.90 0.26 10.58
C CYS A 4 -3.23 0.13 12.06
N ASP A 5 -2.65 0.99 12.92
CA ASP A 5 -2.80 0.94 14.38
C ASP A 5 -2.63 -0.45 15.02
N GLY A 6 -1.67 -1.22 14.52
CA GLY A 6 -1.42 -2.59 15.00
C GLY A 6 -2.43 -3.63 14.53
N GLN A 7 -3.40 -3.28 13.67
CA GLN A 7 -4.35 -4.21 13.08
C GLN A 7 -3.95 -4.59 11.66
N LEU A 8 -4.02 -5.89 11.34
CA LEU A 8 -3.87 -6.39 9.97
C LEU A 8 -5.17 -6.14 9.20
N VAL A 9 -5.14 -5.22 8.22
CA VAL A 9 -6.34 -4.79 7.48
C VAL A 9 -6.38 -5.29 6.04
N ALA A 10 -5.24 -5.69 5.47
CA ALA A 10 -5.16 -6.17 4.09
C ALA A 10 -3.94 -7.09 3.83
N GLY A 11 -4.11 -7.99 2.86
CA GLY A 11 -3.00 -8.60 2.14
C GLY A 11 -2.33 -7.58 1.24
N MET A 12 -1.02 -7.76 0.97
CA MET A 12 -0.31 -6.91 0.01
C MET A 12 0.72 -7.73 -0.75
N LYS A 13 0.75 -7.55 -2.07
CA LYS A 13 1.85 -7.97 -2.94
C LYS A 13 2.58 -6.71 -3.44
N ARG A 14 3.91 -6.78 -3.49
CA ARG A 14 4.78 -5.72 -3.99
C ARG A 14 5.48 -6.18 -5.25
N SER A 15 5.48 -5.33 -6.27
CA SER A 15 6.28 -5.49 -7.48
C SER A 15 7.13 -4.24 -7.69
N VAL A 16 8.41 -4.39 -8.05
CA VAL A 16 9.34 -3.26 -8.23
C VAL A 16 10.00 -3.37 -9.59
N ASP A 17 10.03 -2.27 -10.33
CA ASP A 17 10.86 -2.10 -11.53
C ASP A 17 11.80 -0.89 -11.36
N ALA A 18 12.54 -0.55 -12.42
CA ALA A 18 13.52 0.54 -12.39
C ALA A 18 12.91 1.95 -12.23
N ARG A 19 11.58 2.10 -12.37
CA ARG A 19 10.88 3.40 -12.37
C ARG A 19 9.81 3.51 -11.29
N ARG A 20 9.18 2.40 -10.89
CA ARG A 20 8.08 2.41 -9.92
C ARG A 20 8.05 1.17 -9.03
N VAL A 21 7.39 1.32 -7.90
CA VAL A 21 6.95 0.23 -7.03
C VAL A 21 5.42 0.20 -7.00
N VAL A 22 4.85 -0.96 -7.30
CA VAL A 22 3.40 -1.21 -7.26
C VAL A 22 3.07 -2.01 -6.01
N PHE A 23 2.07 -1.55 -5.27
CA PHE A 23 1.50 -2.23 -4.11
C PHE A 23 0.06 -2.65 -4.42
N ASP A 24 -0.12 -3.94 -4.69
CA ASP A 24 -1.44 -4.55 -4.87
C ASP A 24 -2.02 -4.86 -3.49
N ILE A 25 -3.02 -4.09 -3.07
CA ILE A 25 -3.69 -4.20 -1.77
C ILE A 25 -4.98 -5.00 -1.93
N VAL A 26 -5.11 -6.06 -1.14
CA VAL A 26 -6.34 -6.88 -1.06
C VAL A 26 -6.94 -6.72 0.33
N PRO A 27 -7.92 -5.83 0.51
CA PRO A 27 -8.52 -5.57 1.81
C PRO A 27 -9.22 -6.81 2.38
N HIS A 28 -9.08 -7.04 3.69
CA HIS A 28 -9.87 -8.06 4.40
C HIS A 28 -11.26 -7.55 4.82
N ARG A 29 -11.45 -6.23 4.73
CA ARG A 29 -12.69 -5.50 5.00
C ARG A 29 -12.67 -4.17 4.26
N LEU A 30 -13.78 -3.44 4.28
CA LEU A 30 -13.80 -2.07 3.81
C LEU A 30 -12.80 -1.22 4.61
N LEU A 31 -11.89 -0.56 3.89
CA LEU A 31 -10.90 0.34 4.48
C LEU A 31 -11.50 1.74 4.65
N THR A 32 -11.29 2.30 5.84
CA THR A 32 -11.64 3.68 6.14
C THR A 32 -10.79 4.66 5.33
N THR A 33 -11.26 5.90 5.18
CA THR A 33 -10.50 6.96 4.52
C THR A 33 -9.16 7.23 5.23
N ARG A 34 -9.10 7.06 6.55
CA ARG A 34 -7.86 7.21 7.31
C ARG A 34 -6.85 6.11 6.96
N GLU A 35 -7.27 4.86 6.96
CA GLU A 35 -6.40 3.72 6.61
C GLU A 35 -5.87 3.84 5.18
N LYS A 36 -6.72 4.22 4.22
CA LYS A 36 -6.28 4.48 2.84
C LYS A 36 -5.21 5.58 2.78
N ARG A 37 -5.33 6.64 3.59
CA ARG A 37 -4.30 7.69 3.68
C ARG A 37 -2.99 7.19 4.29
N GLU A 38 -3.07 6.38 5.36
CA GLU A 38 -1.89 5.79 5.99
C GLU A 38 -1.14 4.85 5.04
N ILE A 39 -1.87 4.01 4.29
CA ILE A 39 -1.32 3.15 3.25
C ILE A 39 -0.59 3.98 2.19
N GLN A 40 -1.22 5.04 1.69
CA GLN A 40 -0.62 5.93 0.70
C GLN A 40 0.65 6.60 1.23
N GLN A 41 0.65 7.06 2.49
CA GLN A 41 1.84 7.63 3.12
C GLN A 41 2.96 6.59 3.27
N ALA A 42 2.63 5.35 3.65
CA ALA A 42 3.59 4.26 3.74
C ALA A 42 4.21 3.92 2.37
N ALA A 43 3.39 3.83 1.32
CA ALA A 43 3.84 3.59 -0.04
C ALA A 43 4.80 4.70 -0.51
N ARG A 44 4.48 5.97 -0.25
CA ARG A 44 5.36 7.12 -0.58
C ARG A 44 6.71 7.04 0.12
N ARG A 45 6.75 6.76 1.43
CA ARG A 45 8.02 6.61 2.16
C ARG A 45 8.86 5.47 1.59
N TYR A 46 8.21 4.36 1.23
CA TYR A 46 8.88 3.20 0.66
C TYR A 46 9.47 3.48 -0.72
N ALA A 47 8.69 4.12 -1.60
CA ALA A 47 9.12 4.48 -2.94
C ALA A 47 10.25 5.52 -2.91
N ALA A 48 10.16 6.52 -2.03
CA ALA A 48 11.23 7.49 -1.79
C ALA A 48 12.53 6.82 -1.34
N HIS A 49 12.45 5.81 -0.46
CA HIS A 49 13.63 5.02 -0.06
C HIS A 49 14.26 4.26 -1.23
N LEU A 50 13.45 3.77 -2.16
CA LEU A 50 13.91 3.06 -3.35
C LEU A 50 14.31 3.98 -4.51
N GLY A 51 14.03 5.28 -4.44
CA GLY A 51 14.27 6.23 -5.54
C GLY A 51 13.36 6.01 -6.76
N VAL A 52 12.15 5.49 -6.54
CA VAL A 52 11.16 5.20 -7.61
C VAL A 52 9.80 5.81 -7.26
N GLU A 53 8.86 5.80 -8.20
CA GLU A 53 7.49 6.29 -7.97
C GLU A 53 6.59 5.25 -7.28
N PRO A 54 5.73 5.65 -6.33
CA PRO A 54 4.76 4.75 -5.71
C PRO A 54 3.47 4.62 -6.54
N GLU A 55 2.97 3.40 -6.65
CA GLU A 55 1.63 3.11 -7.16
C GLU A 55 0.91 2.17 -6.20
N VAL A 56 -0.33 2.53 -5.82
CA VAL A 56 -1.15 1.71 -4.92
C VAL A 56 -2.43 1.34 -5.63
N VAL A 57 -2.65 0.04 -5.81
CA VAL A 57 -3.82 -0.53 -6.45
C VAL A 57 -4.64 -1.25 -5.39
N TYR A 58 -5.94 -0.99 -5.33
CA TYR A 58 -6.85 -1.70 -4.44
C TYR A 58 -7.68 -2.67 -5.26
N ALA A 59 -7.71 -3.94 -4.88
CA ALA A 59 -8.71 -4.86 -5.39
C ALA A 59 -10.11 -4.40 -4.93
N GLU A 60 -11.12 -4.55 -5.79
CA GLU A 60 -12.51 -4.46 -5.35
C GLU A 60 -12.79 -5.63 -4.39
N PRO A 61 -13.45 -5.38 -3.24
CA PRO A 61 -13.76 -6.41 -2.26
C PRO A 61 -14.82 -7.40 -2.77
#